data_AF-A0A383B3J4-F1
#
_entry.id   AF-A0A383B3J4-F1
#
_cell.length_a   1.000
_cell.length_b   1.000
_cell.length_c   1.000
_cell.angle_alpha   90.00
_cell.angle_beta   90.00
_cell.angle_gamma   90.00
#
_symmetry.space_group_name_H-M   'P 1'
#
loop_
_entity.id
_entity.type
_entity.pdbx_description
1 polymer ?
#
loop_
_entity_poly.entity_id
_entity_poly.type
_entity_poly.pdbx_seq_one_letter_code
_entity_poly.pdbx_strand_id
1 'polypeptide(L)'
;MGNIIRTAAIFITVFVSIFTAADTLQVDMENSQIKWIGRKVTGEHSGTLNLSGGWVVLDKNSINSGKFIFDMASISNTDIESPEWKQKLEDHLKSEDFFHTDSFPHAILEIKGP
;
A
#
# COMPACT_ATOMS: atom_id res chain seq x y z
N MET A 1 49.83 -44.90 39.97
CA MET A 1 48.67 -44.12 40.50
C MET A 1 48.93 -42.66 40.16
N GLY A 2 48.31 -41.96 39.22
CA GLY A 2 47.14 -42.16 38.36
C GLY A 2 46.59 -40.74 38.11
N ASN A 3 47.09 -40.03 37.09
CA ASN A 3 46.69 -38.64 36.83
C ASN A 3 45.31 -38.60 36.18
N ILE A 4 44.30 -38.23 36.96
CA ILE A 4 42.93 -38.03 36.51
C ILE A 4 42.81 -36.60 35.99
N ILE A 5 42.93 -36.43 34.67
CA ILE A 5 42.58 -35.18 33.99
C ILE A 5 41.05 -35.07 34.07
N ARG A 6 40.55 -34.16 34.91
CA ARG A 6 39.12 -33.82 34.99
C ARG A 6 38.76 -32.96 33.79
N THR A 7 38.34 -33.57 32.69
CA THR A 7 37.83 -32.85 31.53
C THR A 7 36.48 -32.22 31.87
N ALA A 8 36.45 -30.90 32.07
CA ALA A 8 35.19 -30.15 32.16
C ALA A 8 34.60 -30.02 30.76
N ALA A 9 33.43 -30.61 30.52
CA ALA A 9 32.69 -30.41 29.29
C ALA A 9 32.05 -29.02 29.29
N ILE A 10 32.53 -28.13 28.43
CA ILE A 10 31.90 -26.83 28.18
C ILE A 10 30.81 -27.04 27.13
N PHE A 11 29.55 -26.96 27.54
CA PHE A 11 28.42 -26.95 26.61
C PHE A 11 28.21 -25.52 26.10
N ILE A 12 28.65 -25.24 24.87
CA ILE A 12 28.31 -24.00 24.15
C ILE A 12 26.95 -24.22 23.50
N THR A 13 25.92 -23.59 24.04
CA THR A 13 24.59 -23.56 23.41
C THR A 13 24.58 -22.45 22.36
N VAL A 14 24.66 -22.82 21.09
CA VAL A 14 24.51 -21.88 19.98
C VAL A 14 23.02 -21.64 19.74
N PHE A 15 22.52 -20.45 20.07
CA PHE A 15 21.20 -20.00 19.64
C PHE A 15 21.29 -19.65 18.15
N VAL A 16 20.79 -20.54 17.29
CA VAL A 16 20.63 -20.25 15.86
C VAL A 16 19.26 -19.62 15.66
N SER A 17 19.24 -18.31 15.44
CA SER A 17 18.02 -17.61 15.01
C SER A 17 17.71 -18.00 13.57
N ILE A 18 16.61 -18.71 13.34
CA ILE A 18 16.10 -18.97 11.99
C ILE A 18 15.38 -17.71 11.54
N PHE A 19 16.03 -16.88 10.73
CA PHE A 19 15.38 -15.77 10.06
C PHE A 19 14.56 -16.34 8.90
N THR A 20 13.22 -16.27 9.00
CA THR A 20 12.35 -16.47 7.84
C THR A 20 12.39 -15.19 7.01
N ALA A 21 12.84 -15.27 5.76
CA ALA A 21 12.76 -14.13 4.84
C ALA A 21 11.28 -13.83 4.57
N ALA A 22 10.89 -12.56 4.75
CA ALA A 22 9.57 -12.09 4.37
C ALA A 22 9.56 -11.78 2.87
N ASP A 23 8.50 -12.17 2.18
CA ASP A 23 8.37 -11.97 0.74
C ASP A 23 7.80 -10.57 0.47
N THR A 24 8.47 -9.78 -0.38
CA THR A 24 7.94 -8.49 -0.83
C THR A 24 7.31 -8.65 -2.19
N LEU A 25 6.01 -8.40 -2.29
CA LEU A 25 5.26 -8.40 -3.55
C LEU A 25 4.99 -6.97 -3.99
N GLN A 26 5.34 -6.67 -5.24
CA GLN A 26 5.02 -5.39 -5.87
C GLN A 26 3.59 -5.44 -6.44
N VAL A 27 2.92 -4.30 -6.44
CA VAL A 27 1.64 -4.15 -7.12
C VAL A 27 1.84 -4.31 -8.62
N ASP A 28 0.98 -5.11 -9.24
CA ASP A 28 0.87 -5.18 -10.69
C ASP A 28 0.10 -3.96 -11.18
N MET A 29 0.81 -3.00 -11.78
CA MET A 29 0.25 -1.73 -12.21
C MET A 29 -0.68 -1.85 -13.42
N GLU A 30 -0.57 -2.93 -14.19
CA GLU A 30 -1.40 -3.16 -15.37
C GLU A 30 -2.72 -3.84 -15.01
N ASN A 31 -2.67 -4.76 -14.05
CA ASN A 31 -3.82 -5.57 -13.65
C ASN A 31 -4.53 -5.06 -12.39
N SER A 32 -4.00 -4.03 -11.73
CA SER A 32 -4.64 -3.42 -10.55
C SER A 32 -5.40 -2.15 -10.93
N GLN A 33 -6.57 -1.96 -10.31
CA GLN A 33 -7.40 -0.78 -10.54
C GLN A 33 -7.94 -0.24 -9.21
N ILE A 34 -7.93 1.09 -9.06
CA ILE A 34 -8.62 1.78 -7.98
C ILE A 34 -9.92 2.36 -8.52
N LYS A 35 -11.02 2.08 -7.83
CA LYS A 35 -12.34 2.66 -8.11
C LYS A 35 -12.80 3.45 -6.89
N TRP A 36 -13.46 4.58 -7.13
CA TRP A 36 -14.07 5.40 -6.10
C TRP A 36 -15.56 5.58 -6.35
N ILE A 37 -16.31 5.80 -5.26
CA ILE A 37 -17.72 6.21 -5.30
C ILE A 37 -17.91 7.35 -4.29
N GLY A 38 -18.39 8.49 -4.76
CA GLY A 38 -18.80 9.64 -3.95
C GLY A 38 -20.32 9.77 -3.92
N ARG A 39 -20.90 9.99 -2.74
CA ARG A 39 -22.37 10.05 -2.56
C ARG A 39 -22.82 11.38 -1.94
N LYS A 40 -24.00 11.83 -2.36
CA LYS A 40 -24.78 12.91 -1.77
C LYS A 40 -26.23 12.45 -1.58
N VAL A 41 -27.03 13.20 -0.83
CA VAL A 41 -28.45 12.86 -0.58
C VAL A 41 -29.23 12.70 -1.89
N THR A 42 -28.85 13.41 -2.94
CA THR A 42 -29.54 13.44 -4.23
C THR A 42 -28.91 12.54 -5.30
N GLY A 43 -27.87 11.75 -5.00
CA GLY A 43 -27.25 10.87 -5.98
C GLY A 43 -25.82 10.46 -5.65
N GLU A 44 -25.18 9.78 -6.60
CA GLU A 44 -23.79 9.34 -6.48
C GLU A 44 -23.04 9.53 -7.80
N HIS A 45 -21.71 9.54 -7.70
CA HIS A 45 -20.79 9.54 -8.82
C HIS A 45 -19.67 8.53 -8.55
N SER A 46 -19.09 8.00 -9.61
CA SER A 46 -18.06 6.98 -9.56
C SER A 46 -16.94 7.26 -10.55
N GLY A 47 -15.79 6.67 -10.29
CA GLY A 47 -14.64 6.86 -11.15
C GLY A 47 -13.44 6.03 -10.75
N THR A 48 -12.29 6.40 -11.30
CA THR A 48 -11.03 5.70 -11.13
C THR A 48 -9.91 6.62 -10.67
N LEU A 49 -8.86 5.98 -10.15
CA LEU A 49 -7.60 6.60 -9.78
C LEU A 49 -6.46 5.64 -10.16
N ASN A 50 -5.32 6.19 -10.56
CA ASN A 50 -4.13 5.38 -10.80
C ASN A 50 -3.32 5.24 -9.52
N LEU A 51 -2.56 4.14 -9.44
CA LEU A 51 -1.45 4.06 -8.50
C LEU A 51 -0.20 4.62 -9.19
N SER A 52 0.67 5.27 -8.42
CA SER A 52 2.06 5.54 -8.80
C SER A 52 2.97 4.36 -8.45
N GLY A 53 2.53 3.50 -7.53
CA GLY A 53 3.23 2.29 -7.12
C GLY A 53 2.71 1.74 -5.80
N GLY A 54 3.19 0.56 -5.44
CA GLY A 54 2.92 -0.01 -4.13
C GLY A 54 3.52 -1.39 -3.96
N TRP A 55 3.59 -1.82 -2.71
CA TRP A 55 4.08 -3.14 -2.33
C TRP A 55 3.43 -3.60 -1.03
N VAL A 56 3.48 -4.91 -0.81
CA VAL A 56 3.18 -5.54 0.47
C VAL A 56 4.32 -6.48 0.86
N VAL A 57 4.58 -6.59 2.15
CA VAL A 57 5.49 -7.56 2.74
C VAL A 57 4.63 -8.64 3.37
N LEU A 58 4.78 -9.87 2.90
CA LEU A 58 4.15 -11.05 3.45
C LEU A 58 5.10 -11.74 4.42
N ASP A 59 4.60 -12.03 5.62
CA ASP A 59 5.18 -13.04 6.49
C ASP A 59 4.24 -14.24 6.48
N LYS A 60 4.72 -15.36 5.92
CA LYS A 60 3.93 -16.57 5.66
C LYS A 60 2.68 -16.27 4.82
N ASN A 61 1.52 -16.16 5.46
CA ASN A 61 0.21 -15.95 4.81
C ASN A 61 -0.48 -14.66 5.26
N SER A 62 0.23 -13.79 6.00
CA SER A 62 -0.29 -12.52 6.49
C SER A 62 0.50 -11.35 5.94
N ILE A 63 -0.18 -10.24 5.65
CA ILE A 63 0.47 -8.97 5.31
C ILE A 63 1.06 -8.38 6.60
N ASN A 64 2.39 -8.32 6.65
CA ASN A 64 3.16 -7.74 7.74
C ASN A 64 3.31 -6.21 7.57
N SER A 65 3.47 -5.73 6.35
CA SER A 65 3.47 -4.29 6.07
C SER A 65 3.18 -4.01 4.60
N GLY A 66 3.03 -2.74 4.24
CA GLY A 66 2.89 -2.36 2.84
C GLY A 66 2.72 -0.86 2.65
N LYS A 67 2.77 -0.43 1.40
CA LYS A 67 2.54 0.95 1.01
C LYS A 67 1.87 0.98 -0.35
N PHE A 68 0.86 1.82 -0.50
CA PHE A 68 0.25 2.16 -1.78
C PHE A 68 0.33 3.67 -1.96
N ILE A 69 0.79 4.10 -3.13
CA ILE A 69 0.93 5.50 -3.51
C ILE A 69 -0.05 5.74 -4.66
N PHE A 70 -1.00 6.63 -4.44
CA PHE A 70 -2.04 6.98 -5.40
C PHE A 70 -1.61 8.25 -6.13
N ASP A 71 -1.73 8.26 -7.46
CA ASP A 71 -1.54 9.46 -8.27
C ASP A 71 -2.84 10.28 -8.23
N MET A 72 -2.88 11.32 -7.41
CA MET A 72 -4.09 12.09 -7.20
C MET A 72 -4.46 12.95 -8.42
N ALA A 73 -3.49 13.35 -9.25
CA ALA A 73 -3.75 14.11 -10.47
C ALA A 73 -4.48 13.27 -11.52
N SER A 74 -4.38 11.94 -11.44
CA SER A 74 -5.07 10.99 -12.32
C SER A 74 -6.56 10.78 -12.03
N ILE A 75 -7.12 11.43 -10.99
CA ILE A 75 -8.52 11.21 -10.62
C ILE A 75 -9.45 11.53 -11.80
N SER A 76 -10.32 10.58 -12.13
CA SER A 76 -11.28 10.71 -13.24
C SER A 76 -12.63 10.10 -12.90
N ASN A 77 -13.70 10.72 -13.39
CA ASN A 77 -15.08 10.25 -13.31
C ASN A 77 -15.43 9.37 -14.52
N THR A 78 -16.20 8.30 -14.29
CA THR A 78 -16.54 7.31 -15.32
C THR A 78 -18.02 7.19 -15.63
N ASP A 79 -18.90 7.84 -14.86
CA ASP A 79 -20.36 7.66 -14.99
C ASP A 79 -21.12 8.89 -15.47
N ILE A 80 -20.51 10.08 -15.49
CA ILE A 80 -21.11 11.25 -16.10
C ILE A 80 -20.85 11.21 -17.62
N GLU A 81 -21.91 11.02 -18.40
CA GLU A 81 -21.83 10.96 -19.87
C GLU A 81 -21.49 12.32 -20.50
N SER A 82 -21.96 13.42 -19.90
CA SER A 82 -21.69 14.76 -20.42
C SER A 82 -20.23 15.16 -20.19
N PRO A 83 -19.44 15.45 -21.24
CA PRO A 83 -18.05 15.82 -21.10
C PRO A 83 -17.83 17.10 -20.27
N GLU A 84 -18.73 18.08 -20.41
CA GLU A 84 -18.66 19.34 -19.67
C GLU A 84 -18.86 19.12 -18.16
N TRP A 85 -19.88 18.35 -17.78
CA TRP A 85 -20.16 18.07 -16.37
C TRP A 85 -19.12 17.15 -15.75
N LYS A 86 -18.61 16.19 -16.53
CA LYS A 86 -17.48 15.35 -16.13
C LYS A 86 -16.26 16.21 -15.81
N GLN A 87 -15.86 17.08 -16.74
CA GLN A 87 -14.70 17.96 -16.56
C GLN A 87 -14.87 18.87 -15.34
N LYS A 88 -16.06 19.48 -15.18
CA LYS A 88 -16.36 20.32 -14.01
C LYS A 88 -16.16 19.58 -12.68
N LEU A 89 -16.61 18.33 -12.59
CA LEU A 89 -16.41 17.52 -11.39
C LEU A 89 -14.93 17.19 -11.18
N GLU A 90 -14.24 16.73 -12.22
CA GLU A 90 -12.81 16.39 -12.13
C GLU A 90 -11.95 17.59 -11.74
N ASP A 91 -12.20 18.76 -12.32
CA ASP A 91 -11.51 20.01 -11.99
C ASP A 91 -11.76 20.42 -10.54
N HIS A 92 -13.01 20.33 -10.07
CA HIS A 92 -13.34 20.63 -8.68
C HIS A 92 -12.63 19.69 -7.71
N LEU A 93 -12.60 18.37 -7.99
CA LEU A 93 -11.89 17.39 -7.16
C LEU A 93 -10.38 17.68 -7.08
N LYS A 94 -9.78 18.16 -8.17
CA LYS A 94 -8.34 18.49 -8.25
C LYS A 94 -7.98 19.84 -7.63
N SER A 95 -8.94 20.76 -7.56
CA SER A 95 -8.75 22.13 -7.09
C SER A 95 -8.36 22.26 -5.61
N GLU A 96 -7.93 23.46 -5.22
CA GLU A 96 -7.55 23.81 -3.85
C GLU A 96 -8.69 23.67 -2.82
N ASP A 97 -9.94 23.73 -3.27
CA ASP A 97 -11.12 23.55 -2.43
C ASP A 97 -11.36 22.09 -2.02
N PHE A 98 -10.62 21.14 -2.63
CA PHE A 98 -10.77 19.71 -2.34
C PHE A 98 -9.42 19.01 -2.13
N PHE A 99 -8.95 18.20 -3.09
CA PHE A 99 -7.70 17.44 -2.90
C PHE A 99 -6.44 18.27 -3.19
N HIS A 100 -6.57 19.41 -3.87
CA HIS A 100 -5.47 20.31 -4.20
C HIS A 100 -4.27 19.54 -4.81
N THR A 101 -4.53 18.81 -5.88
CA THR A 101 -3.61 17.77 -6.40
C THR A 101 -2.31 18.34 -6.94
N ASP A 102 -2.30 19.62 -7.33
CA ASP A 102 -1.08 20.30 -7.75
C ASP A 102 -0.07 20.46 -6.60
N SER A 103 -0.57 20.68 -5.38
CA SER A 103 0.26 20.77 -4.16
C SER A 103 0.44 19.43 -3.47
N PHE A 104 -0.55 18.53 -3.56
CA PHE A 104 -0.54 17.20 -2.96
C PHE A 104 -0.78 16.11 -4.02
N PRO A 105 0.22 15.86 -4.90
CA PRO A 105 0.06 14.95 -6.04
C PRO A 105 -0.09 13.48 -5.64
N HIS A 106 0.26 13.12 -4.41
CA HIS A 106 0.20 11.74 -3.92
C HIS A 106 -0.60 11.62 -2.62
N ALA A 107 -1.52 10.65 -2.59
CA ALA A 107 -2.04 10.09 -1.34
C ALA A 107 -1.31 8.79 -1.04
N ILE A 108 -1.11 8.48 0.25
CA ILE A 108 -0.35 7.30 0.68
C ILE A 108 -1.18 6.51 1.69
N LEU A 109 -1.37 5.22 1.41
CA LEU A 109 -1.85 4.25 2.39
C LEU A 109 -0.67 3.42 2.87
N GLU A 110 -0.34 3.52 4.15
CA GLU A 110 0.63 2.63 4.80
C GLU A 110 -0.12 1.52 5.54
N ILE A 111 0.25 0.27 5.25
CA ILE A 111 -0.24 -0.91 5.96
C ILE A 111 0.78 -1.24 7.04
N LYS A 112 0.29 -1.28 8.28
CA LYS A 112 1.04 -1.77 9.43
C LYS A 112 0.38 -3.07 9.87
N GLY A 113 1.13 -4.16 9.76
CA GLY A 113 0.71 -5.46 10.25
C GLY A 113 0.55 -5.46 11.78
N PRO A 114 -0.03 -6.54 12.32
CA PRO A 114 -0.29 -6.72 13.74
C PRO A 114 0.98 -6.75 14.61
#